data_AF-A0A952E4D7-F1
#
_entry.id   AF-A0A952E4D7-F1
#
_cell.length_a   1.000
_cell.length_b   1.000
_cell.length_c   1.000
_cell.angle_alpha   90.00
_cell.angle_beta   90.00
_cell.angle_gamma   90.00
#
_symmetry.space_group_name_H-M   'P 1'
#
loop_
_entity.id
_entity.type
_entity.pdbx_description
1 polymer ?
#
loop_
_entity_poly.entity_id
_entity_poly.type
_entity_poly.pdbx_seq_one_letter_code
_entity_poly.pdbx_strand_id
1 'polypeptide(L)'
;MKERRYDIDWLRVVAMPAVFIFHCVRFFDTELFNFPLKNAETSFVVDVLRGSLLWPWLMELFFLLSGVGSWYVLRSRPGGKYLWEERSKRLLIPHLYGGLVFPLPASVLHRFL
;
A
#
# COMPACT_ATOMS: atom_id res chain seq x y z
N MET A 1 31.36 2.29 8.91
CA MET A 1 30.09 3.02 8.66
C MET A 1 29.19 2.12 7.82
N LYS A 2 27.92 1.95 8.21
CA LYS A 2 26.95 1.14 7.44
C LYS A 2 26.57 1.99 6.21
N GLU A 3 27.04 1.62 5.03
CA GLU A 3 26.82 2.39 3.80
C GLU A 3 25.34 2.44 3.45
N ARG A 4 24.81 3.65 3.25
CA ARG A 4 23.40 3.86 2.90
C ARG A 4 23.21 3.57 1.41
N ARG A 5 22.26 2.71 1.08
CA ARG A 5 21.95 2.33 -0.32
C ARG A 5 20.97 3.33 -0.92
N TYR A 6 21.51 4.37 -1.53
CA TYR A 6 20.72 5.42 -2.18
C TYR A 6 19.82 4.90 -3.30
N ASP A 7 20.24 3.85 -4.01
CA ASP A 7 19.44 3.24 -5.09
C ASP A 7 18.07 2.76 -4.61
N ILE A 8 18.02 2.09 -3.45
CA ILE A 8 16.79 1.55 -2.86
C ILE A 8 15.90 2.68 -2.34
N ASP A 9 16.52 3.73 -1.79
CA ASP A 9 15.79 4.89 -1.31
C ASP A 9 15.16 5.66 -2.47
N TRP A 10 15.87 5.83 -3.60
CA TRP A 10 15.32 6.42 -4.81
C TRP A 10 14.17 5.62 -5.41
N LEU A 11 14.27 4.28 -5.43
CA LEU A 11 13.17 3.43 -5.87
C LEU A 11 11.90 3.68 -5.05
N ARG A 12 12.02 3.86 -3.74
CA ARG A 12 10.86 4.21 -2.88
C ARG A 12 10.35 5.62 -3.19
N VAL A 13 11.24 6.60 -3.33
CA VAL A 13 10.88 7.99 -3.67
C VAL A 13 10.10 8.08 -4.98
N VAL A 14 10.37 7.20 -5.95
CA VAL A 14 9.62 7.14 -7.21
C VAL A 14 8.34 6.28 -7.08
N ALA A 15 8.42 5.14 -6.39
CA ALA A 15 7.28 4.23 -6.24
C ALA A 15 6.13 4.84 -5.43
N MET A 16 6.40 5.59 -4.36
CA MET A 16 5.37 6.21 -3.51
C MET A 16 4.48 7.20 -4.29
N PRO A 17 5.02 8.19 -5.04
CA PRO A 17 4.21 9.04 -5.91
C PRO A 17 3.50 8.27 -7.02
N ALA A 18 4.16 7.25 -7.61
CA ALA A 18 3.54 6.44 -8.67
C ALA A 18 2.27 5.73 -8.17
N VAL A 19 2.32 5.13 -6.97
CA VAL A 19 1.13 4.51 -6.38
C VAL A 19 0.08 5.54 -5.94
N PHE A 20 0.49 6.73 -5.53
CA PHE A 20 -0.45 7.81 -5.23
C PHE A 20 -1.23 8.21 -6.48
N ILE A 21 -0.54 8.47 -7.60
CA ILE A 21 -1.17 8.79 -8.89
C ILE A 21 -2.06 7.64 -9.36
N PHE A 22 -1.60 6.38 -9.22
CA PHE A 22 -2.41 5.20 -9.53
C PHE A 22 -3.78 5.23 -8.82
N HIS A 23 -3.82 5.62 -7.55
CA HIS A 23 -5.07 5.73 -6.80
C HIS A 23 -5.91 6.94 -7.20
N CYS A 24 -5.29 8.08 -7.49
CA CYS A 24 -6.00 9.27 -7.98
C CYS A 24 -6.67 9.04 -9.34
N VAL A 25 -6.06 8.22 -10.19
CA VAL A 25 -6.56 7.94 -11.53
C VAL A 25 -7.74 6.95 -11.51
N ARG A 26 -7.95 6.22 -10.40
CA ARG A 26 -9.07 5.29 -10.20
C ARG A 26 -10.45 5.96 -10.27
N PHE A 27 -10.55 7.28 -10.10
CA PHE A 27 -11.81 8.01 -10.30
C PHE A 27 -12.28 8.07 -11.77
N PHE A 28 -11.37 7.86 -12.72
CA PHE A 28 -11.62 7.95 -14.16
C PHE A 28 -11.69 6.58 -14.85
N ASP A 29 -11.72 5.51 -14.04
CA ASP A 29 -11.72 4.15 -14.54
C ASP A 29 -13.10 3.64 -14.96
N THR A 30 -13.16 2.67 -15.87
CA THR A 30 -14.43 2.05 -16.27
C THR A 30 -14.89 0.90 -15.35
N GLU A 31 -14.03 0.40 -14.44
CA GLU A 31 -14.35 -0.73 -13.55
C GLU A 31 -15.42 -0.39 -12.49
N LEU A 32 -16.70 -0.66 -12.75
CA LEU A 32 -17.81 -0.26 -11.89
C LEU A 32 -17.83 -0.94 -10.50
N PHE A 33 -17.20 -2.11 -10.36
CA PHE A 33 -17.46 -3.01 -9.24
C PHE A 33 -16.78 -2.62 -7.91
N ASN A 34 -15.79 -1.73 -7.92
CA ASN A 34 -14.93 -1.51 -6.76
C ASN A 34 -14.81 -0.06 -6.28
N PHE A 35 -15.44 0.91 -6.95
CA PHE A 35 -15.40 2.32 -6.50
C PHE A 35 -16.72 3.03 -6.83
N PRO A 36 -17.53 3.40 -5.81
CA PRO A 36 -18.85 3.99 -6.04
C PRO A 36 -18.82 5.46 -6.45
N LEU A 37 -17.69 6.16 -6.27
CA LEU A 37 -17.50 7.53 -6.76
C LEU A 37 -16.68 7.52 -8.05
N LYS A 38 -17.35 7.82 -9.17
CA LYS A 38 -16.72 7.94 -10.49
C LYS A 38 -17.06 9.28 -11.13
N ASN A 39 -16.15 9.76 -11.96
CA ASN A 39 -16.43 10.92 -12.80
C ASN A 39 -17.39 10.53 -13.94
N ALA A 40 -18.11 11.51 -14.49
CA ALA A 40 -19.00 11.29 -15.64
C ALA A 40 -18.23 10.91 -16.92
N GLU A 41 -16.99 11.37 -17.04
CA GLU A 41 -16.06 11.09 -18.14
C GLU A 41 -15.05 10.02 -17.70
N THR A 42 -14.99 8.91 -18.43
CA THR A 42 -14.02 7.82 -18.24
C THR A 42 -13.14 7.65 -19.47
N SER A 43 -11.93 7.12 -19.30
CA SER A 43 -10.99 6.93 -20.41
C SER A 43 -10.44 5.51 -20.48
N PHE A 44 -10.62 4.86 -21.63
CA PHE A 44 -10.08 3.52 -21.88
C PHE A 44 -8.54 3.49 -21.83
N VAL A 45 -7.87 4.57 -22.24
CA VAL A 45 -6.40 4.66 -22.20
C VAL A 45 -5.89 4.59 -20.76
N VAL A 46 -6.60 5.27 -19.85
CA VAL A 46 -6.31 5.24 -18.42
C VAL A 46 -6.47 3.84 -17.85
N ASP A 47 -7.48 3.09 -18.29
CA ASP A 47 -7.71 1.72 -17.83
C ASP A 47 -6.61 0.77 -18.28
N VAL A 48 -6.17 0.85 -19.54
CA VAL A 48 -5.09 0.01 -20.05
C VAL A 48 -3.77 0.33 -19.33
N LEU A 49 -3.42 1.62 -19.20
CA LEU A 49 -2.18 2.01 -18.51
C LEU A 49 -2.21 1.61 -17.02
N ARG A 50 -3.33 1.82 -16.34
CA ARG A 50 -3.47 1.47 -14.93
C ARG A 50 -3.48 -0.06 -14.73
N GLY A 51 -4.37 -0.76 -15.43
CA GLY A 51 -4.65 -2.18 -15.22
C GLY A 51 -3.57 -3.11 -15.77
N SER A 52 -2.97 -2.78 -16.92
CA SER A 52 -1.99 -3.66 -17.56
C SER A 52 -0.54 -3.32 -17.20
N LEU A 53 -0.23 -2.05 -16.95
CA LEU A 53 1.15 -1.60 -16.74
C LEU A 53 1.47 -1.23 -15.29
N LEU A 54 0.59 -0.53 -14.57
CA LEU A 54 0.91 -0.10 -13.20
C LEU A 54 0.55 -1.15 -12.16
N TRP A 55 -0.62 -1.78 -12.29
CA TRP A 55 -1.13 -2.76 -11.31
C TRP A 55 -0.19 -3.94 -11.05
N PRO A 56 0.30 -4.69 -12.08
CA PRO A 56 1.14 -5.87 -11.87
C PRO A 56 2.63 -5.55 -11.68
N TRP A 57 3.00 -4.28 -11.51
CA TRP A 57 4.39 -3.90 -11.24
C TRP A 57 4.55 -3.15 -9.93
N LEU A 58 3.59 -2.30 -9.57
CA LEU A 58 3.69 -1.51 -8.34
C LEU A 58 3.74 -2.41 -7.11
N MET A 59 2.84 -3.40 -6.99
CA MET A 59 2.78 -4.25 -5.80
C MET A 59 4.02 -5.13 -5.63
N GLU A 60 4.52 -5.66 -6.75
CA GLU A 60 5.72 -6.49 -6.86
C GLU A 60 6.96 -5.69 -6.46
N LEU A 61 7.05 -4.43 -6.92
CA LEU A 61 8.11 -3.51 -6.52
C LEU A 61 8.07 -3.22 -5.01
N PHE A 62 6.89 -2.94 -4.44
CA PHE A 62 6.76 -2.73 -3.00
C PHE A 62 7.10 -3.97 -2.19
N PHE A 63 6.73 -5.16 -2.68
CA PHE A 63 7.08 -6.43 -2.04
C PHE A 63 8.60 -6.65 -2.06
N LEU A 64 9.25 -6.41 -3.19
CA LEU A 64 10.71 -6.46 -3.32
C LEU A 64 11.39 -5.48 -2.36
N LEU A 65 10.94 -4.21 -2.33
CA LEU A 65 11.49 -3.17 -1.46
C LEU A 65 11.32 -3.48 0.03
N SER A 66 10.21 -4.14 0.40
CA SER A 66 9.96 -4.63 1.76
C SER A 66 10.85 -5.82 2.12
N GLY A 67 11.05 -6.76 1.19
CA GLY A 67 11.91 -7.93 1.35
C GLY A 67 13.37 -7.54 1.53
N VAL A 68 13.90 -6.69 0.64
CA VAL A 68 15.27 -6.18 0.71
C VAL A 68 15.49 -5.41 2.02
N GLY A 69 14.54 -4.55 2.42
CA GLY A 69 14.61 -3.84 3.70
C GLY A 69 14.66 -4.79 4.90
N SER A 70 13.86 -5.85 4.89
CA SER A 70 13.82 -6.85 5.96
C SER A 70 15.13 -7.66 6.03
N TRP A 71 15.69 -8.03 4.88
CA TRP A 71 16.96 -8.75 4.80
C TRP A 71 18.12 -7.98 5.46
N TYR A 72 18.24 -6.68 5.18
CA TYR A 72 19.27 -5.84 5.79
C TYR A 72 19.14 -5.68 7.31
N VAL A 73 17.92 -5.72 7.84
CA VAL A 73 17.67 -5.62 9.29
C VAL A 73 17.99 -6.95 9.97
N LEU A 74 17.51 -8.07 9.41
CA LEU A 74 17.75 -9.42 9.91
C LEU A 74 19.24 -9.80 9.92
N ARG A 75 20.04 -9.24 9.01
CA ARG A 75 21.50 -9.42 9.03
C ARG A 75 22.17 -8.83 10.28
N SER A 76 21.53 -7.86 10.94
CA SER A 76 22.09 -7.15 12.10
C SER A 76 21.40 -7.45 13.42
N ARG A 77 20.25 -8.14 13.42
CA ARG A 77 19.44 -8.39 14.62
C ARG A 77 18.73 -9.75 14.55
N PRO A 78 18.52 -10.43 15.70
CA PRO A 78 17.77 -11.68 15.74
C PRO A 78 16.31 -11.46 15.29
N GLY A 79 15.81 -12.35 14.42
CA GLY A 79 14.51 -12.19 13.75
C GLY A 79 13.31 -12.11 14.68
N GLY A 80 13.35 -12.77 15.84
CA GLY A 80 12.27 -12.70 16.84
C GLY A 80 12.07 -11.28 17.39
N LYS A 81 13.18 -10.57 17.67
CA LYS A 81 13.14 -9.18 18.16
C LYS A 81 12.62 -8.23 17.08
N TYR A 82 13.06 -8.42 15.84
CA TYR A 82 12.60 -7.65 14.69
C TYR A 82 11.09 -7.80 14.44
N LEU A 83 10.58 -9.04 14.40
CA LEU A 83 9.16 -9.30 14.12
C LEU A 83 8.27 -8.76 15.24
N TRP A 84 8.57 -9.07 16.50
CA TRP A 84 7.71 -8.73 17.62
C TRP A 84 7.74 -7.23 17.98
N GLU A 85 8.92 -6.64 18.12
CA GLU A 85 9.04 -5.26 18.58
C GLU A 85 8.84 -4.23 17.47
N GLU A 86 9.40 -4.47 16.28
CA GLU A 86 9.43 -3.45 15.22
C GLU A 86 8.26 -3.55 14.23
N ARG A 87 7.69 -4.74 14.01
CA ARG A 87 6.55 -4.92 13.09
C ARG A 87 5.23 -5.14 13.83
N SER A 88 5.13 -6.19 14.63
CA SER A 88 3.85 -6.62 15.22
C SER A 88 3.28 -5.57 16.17
N LYS A 89 4.06 -5.01 17.10
CA LYS A 89 3.56 -3.95 17.99
C LYS A 89 3.14 -2.69 17.24
N ARG A 90 3.94 -2.24 16.27
CA ARG A 90 3.62 -1.04 15.47
C ARG A 90 2.40 -1.21 14.57
N LEU A 91 2.04 -2.43 14.21
CA LEU A 91 0.85 -2.72 13.41
C LEU A 91 -0.38 -3.02 14.29
N LEU A 92 -0.23 -3.91 15.27
CA LEU A 92 -1.32 -4.38 16.13
C LEU A 92 -1.82 -3.29 17.08
N ILE A 93 -0.93 -2.46 17.65
CA ILE A 93 -1.36 -1.44 18.61
C ILE A 93 -2.28 -0.40 17.94
N PRO A 94 -1.91 0.24 16.81
CA PRO A 94 -2.81 1.16 16.11
C PRO A 94 -4.06 0.47 15.57
N HIS A 95 -3.96 -0.79 15.12
CA HIS A 95 -5.10 -1.53 14.59
C HIS A 95 -6.14 -1.82 15.68
N LEU A 96 -5.71 -2.36 16.82
CA LEU A 96 -6.60 -2.65 17.95
C LEU A 96 -7.15 -1.37 18.57
N TYR A 97 -6.33 -0.34 18.71
CA TYR A 97 -6.76 0.95 19.24
C TYR A 97 -7.77 1.63 18.29
N GLY A 98 -7.49 1.66 16.99
CA GLY A 98 -8.39 2.22 15.98
C GLY A 98 -9.73 1.48 15.94
N GLY A 99 -9.71 0.14 15.93
CA GLY A 99 -10.93 -0.66 15.95
C GLY A 99 -11.76 -0.51 17.24
N LEU A 100 -11.11 -0.25 18.37
CA LEU A 100 -11.77 -0.09 19.67
C LEU A 100 -12.32 1.34 19.88
N VAL A 101 -11.58 2.37 19.46
CA VAL A 101 -11.91 3.79 19.68
C VAL A 101 -12.80 4.35 18.57
N PHE A 102 -12.65 3.87 17.34
CA PHE A 102 -13.48 4.23 16.20
C PHE A 102 -14.23 3.00 15.68
N PRO A 103 -15.15 2.41 16.47
CA PRO A 103 -16.04 1.38 15.93
C PRO A 103 -16.77 1.99 14.73
N LEU A 104 -16.69 1.30 13.58
CA LEU A 104 -17.40 1.71 12.37
C LEU A 104 -18.87 1.97 12.75
N PRO A 105 -19.43 3.14 12.39
CA PRO A 105 -20.82 3.43 12.72
C PRO A 105 -21.70 2.35 12.08
N ALA A 106 -22.62 1.79 12.86
CA ALA A 106 -23.51 0.69 12.46
C ALA A 106 -24.32 0.96 11.18
N SER A 107 -24.41 2.23 10.75
CA SER A 107 -24.98 2.65 9.46
C SER A 107 -24.25 2.12 8.23
N VAL A 108 -22.98 1.71 8.34
CA VAL A 108 -22.25 1.09 7.23
C VAL A 108 -22.62 -0.39 7.09
N LEU A 109 -22.93 -1.08 8.20
CA LEU A 109 -23.26 -2.51 8.19
C LEU A 109 -24.60 -2.80 7.48
N HIS A 110 -25.56 -1.87 7.58
CA HIS A 110 -26.91 -2.04 7.03
C HIS A 110 -27.02 -1.84 5.52
N ARG A 111 -25.93 -1.41 4.85
CA ARG A 111 -25.88 -1.16 3.40
C ARG A 111 -25.23 -2.30 2.62
N PHE A 112 -24.78 -3.35 3.31
CA PHE A 112 -24.13 -4.56 2.74
C PHE A 112 -24.94 -5.85 2.98
N LEU A 113 -26.11 -5.77 3.63
CA LEU A 113 -27.14 -6.82 3.69
C LEU A 113 -28.33 -6.39 2.83
#